data_AF-A0AAV6YQ33-F1
#
_entry.id   AF-A0AAV6YQ33-F1
#
_cell.length_a   1.000
_cell.length_b   1.000
_cell.length_c   1.000
_cell.angle_alpha   90.00
_cell.angle_beta   90.00
_cell.angle_gamma   90.00
#
_symmetry.space_group_name_H-M   'P 1'
#
loop_
_entity.id
_entity.type
_entity.pdbx_description
1 polymer ?
#
loop_
_entity_poly.entity_id
_entity_poly.type
_entity_poly.pdbx_seq_one_letter_code
_entity_poly.pdbx_strand_id
1 'polypeptide(L)'
;DTSILAPVEDGIKKPQIDSNKANNYKIVKEILIRLSKLCAQSKKGRNQQQRLLKNMGAHSVVLDLLKIPYEKTDDKMNEIMTLAHNFLQNFCRGNPQNQILLHKNLNLFLTPGLLEAETMRHIFMNNYHLCNEISERVVQHFVHCVETHGRHVEYLRFLQTIVKADGKYVKKCQDVVMTE
;
A
#
# COMPACT_ATOMS: atom_id res chain seq x y z
N ASP A 1 48.01 7.41 -34.90
CA ASP A 1 46.62 7.36 -35.37
C ASP A 1 46.07 5.95 -35.21
N THR A 2 45.55 5.63 -34.03
CA THR A 2 44.14 5.69 -33.59
C THR A 2 43.48 4.32 -33.73
N SER A 3 43.53 3.56 -32.63
CA SER A 3 42.73 2.35 -32.39
C SER A 3 41.25 2.68 -32.54
N ILE A 4 40.55 1.96 -33.43
CA ILE A 4 39.09 1.99 -33.52
C ILE A 4 38.57 0.76 -32.76
N LEU A 5 38.24 0.96 -31.49
CA LEU A 5 37.40 0.05 -30.71
C LEU A 5 35.95 0.26 -31.17
N ALA A 6 35.31 -0.79 -31.65
CA ALA A 6 33.88 -0.80 -31.96
C ALA A 6 33.07 -0.66 -30.65
N PRO A 7 31.96 0.10 -30.62
CA PRO A 7 31.09 0.14 -29.45
C PRO A 7 30.32 -1.18 -29.33
N VAL A 8 30.44 -1.82 -28.17
CA VAL A 8 29.53 -2.89 -27.75
C VAL A 8 28.21 -2.21 -27.40
N GLU A 9 27.22 -2.29 -28.28
CA GLU A 9 25.85 -1.91 -27.95
C GLU A 9 25.27 -2.94 -26.97
N ASP A 10 25.41 -2.65 -25.68
CA ASP A 10 24.71 -3.34 -24.61
C ASP A 10 23.22 -2.95 -24.68
N GLY A 11 22.49 -3.67 -25.52
CA GLY A 11 21.06 -3.49 -25.76
C GLY A 11 20.24 -3.89 -24.54
N ILE A 12 20.21 -3.03 -23.52
CA ILE A 12 19.13 -3.03 -22.53
C ILE A 12 17.86 -2.67 -23.29
N LYS A 13 17.14 -3.70 -23.79
CA LYS A 13 15.81 -3.56 -24.35
C LYS A 13 14.92 -2.95 -23.28
N LYS A 14 14.76 -1.62 -23.33
CA LYS A 14 13.70 -0.92 -22.61
C LYS A 14 12.39 -1.62 -22.99
N PRO A 15 11.52 -1.98 -22.03
CA PRO A 15 10.26 -2.61 -22.37
C PRO A 15 9.50 -1.68 -23.32
N GLN A 16 9.29 -2.14 -24.55
CA GLN A 16 8.45 -1.48 -25.54
C GLN A 16 7.04 -1.45 -24.94
N ILE A 17 6.58 -0.27 -24.53
CA ILE A 17 5.21 -0.07 -24.10
C ILE A 17 4.38 -0.07 -25.38
N ASP A 18 3.87 -1.24 -25.74
CA ASP A 18 3.00 -1.42 -26.88
C ASP A 18 1.76 -0.54 -26.73
N SER A 19 1.35 0.11 -27.82
CA SER A 19 0.17 1.00 -27.89
C SER A 19 -1.17 0.28 -27.65
N ASN A 20 -1.13 -1.01 -27.33
CA ASN A 20 -2.27 -1.87 -27.13
C ASN A 20 -2.70 -1.83 -25.66
N LYS A 21 -3.72 -1.02 -25.33
CA LYS A 21 -4.22 -0.82 -23.94
C LYS A 21 -4.38 -2.15 -23.19
N ALA A 22 -4.91 -3.19 -23.85
CA ALA A 22 -5.08 -4.53 -23.26
C ALA A 22 -3.77 -5.21 -22.84
N ASN A 23 -2.68 -4.98 -23.58
CA ASN A 23 -1.35 -5.50 -23.23
C ASN A 23 -0.81 -4.78 -21.97
N ASN A 24 -1.06 -3.48 -21.85
CA ASN A 24 -0.62 -2.69 -20.70
C ASN A 24 -1.27 -3.14 -19.38
N TYR A 25 -2.59 -3.41 -19.38
CA TYR A 25 -3.26 -3.99 -18.20
C TYR A 25 -2.61 -5.31 -17.74
N LYS A 26 -2.32 -6.19 -18.70
CA LYS A 26 -1.69 -7.49 -18.41
C LYS A 26 -0.28 -7.31 -17.83
N ILE A 27 0.52 -6.42 -18.42
CA ILE A 27 1.88 -6.14 -17.96
C ILE A 27 1.86 -5.57 -16.53
N VAL A 28 1.04 -4.55 -16.27
CA VAL A 28 0.93 -3.92 -14.93
C VAL A 28 0.49 -4.95 -13.89
N LYS A 29 -0.52 -5.76 -14.21
CA LYS A 29 -0.99 -6.86 -13.36
C LYS A 29 0.13 -7.84 -13.02
N GLU A 30 0.87 -8.32 -14.03
CA GLU A 30 1.98 -9.26 -13.80
C GLU A 30 3.10 -8.65 -12.95
N ILE A 31 3.43 -7.37 -13.16
CA ILE A 31 4.41 -6.65 -12.35
C ILE A 31 3.96 -6.61 -10.88
N LEU A 32 2.74 -6.16 -10.60
CA LEU A 32 2.22 -6.07 -9.22
C LEU A 32 2.18 -7.42 -8.51
N ILE A 33 1.81 -8.49 -9.22
CA ILE A 33 1.82 -9.86 -8.67
C ILE A 33 3.25 -10.28 -8.31
N ARG A 34 4.22 -10.05 -9.20
CA ARG A 34 5.63 -10.40 -8.94
C ARG A 34 6.19 -9.60 -7.77
N LEU A 35 5.94 -8.30 -7.71
CA LEU A 35 6.36 -7.43 -6.60
C LEU A 35 5.76 -7.88 -5.26
N SER A 36 4.46 -8.20 -5.24
CA SER A 36 3.77 -8.67 -4.03
C SER A 36 4.35 -10.00 -3.52
N LYS A 37 4.66 -10.94 -4.43
CA LYS A 37 5.24 -12.24 -4.09
C LYS A 37 6.61 -12.10 -3.40
N LEU A 38 7.45 -11.14 -3.79
CA LEU A 38 8.74 -10.88 -3.14
C LEU A 38 8.59 -10.51 -1.66
N CYS A 39 7.49 -9.86 -1.27
CA CYS A 39 7.20 -9.54 0.13
C CYS A 39 6.46 -10.66 0.89
N ALA A 40 5.73 -11.54 0.17
CA ALA A 40 4.86 -12.54 0.79
C ALA A 40 5.59 -13.88 1.12
N GLN A 41 6.51 -14.33 0.27
CA GLN A 41 6.89 -15.75 0.18
C GLN A 41 7.74 -16.35 1.31
N SER A 42 8.35 -15.56 2.21
CA SER A 42 9.17 -16.12 3.29
C SER A 42 9.29 -15.21 4.50
N LYS A 43 9.05 -15.72 5.71
CA LYS A 43 9.38 -15.00 6.96
C LYS A 43 10.89 -14.67 7.04
N LYS A 44 11.74 -15.55 6.51
CA LYS A 44 13.20 -15.34 6.38
C LYS A 44 13.49 -14.55 5.09
N GLY A 45 13.91 -13.30 5.22
CA GLY A 45 14.30 -12.47 4.07
C GLY A 45 13.24 -11.49 3.57
N ARG A 46 12.00 -11.50 4.10
CA ARG A 46 10.98 -10.47 3.80
C ARG A 46 11.52 -9.06 4.01
N ASN A 47 12.15 -8.80 5.16
CA ASN A 47 12.66 -7.47 5.49
C ASN A 47 13.79 -7.02 4.54
N GLN A 48 14.53 -7.96 3.95
CA GLN A 48 15.53 -7.65 2.93
C GLN A 48 14.85 -7.28 1.60
N GLN A 49 13.88 -8.08 1.15
CA GLN A 49 13.12 -7.80 -0.09
C GLN A 49 12.35 -6.47 0.01
N GLN A 50 11.65 -6.23 1.12
CA GLN A 50 10.98 -4.96 1.40
C GLN A 50 11.95 -3.77 1.37
N ARG A 51 13.19 -3.94 1.85
CA ARG A 51 14.22 -2.89 1.81
C ARG A 51 14.72 -2.63 0.40
N LEU A 52 14.93 -3.68 -0.39
CA LEU A 52 15.28 -3.54 -1.81
C LEU A 52 14.18 -2.79 -2.56
N LEU A 53 12.92 -3.19 -2.38
CA LEU A 53 11.77 -2.52 -2.98
C LEU A 53 11.62 -1.06 -2.53
N LYS A 54 11.94 -0.76 -1.27
CA LYS A 54 12.01 0.62 -0.76
C LYS A 54 13.05 1.42 -1.53
N ASN A 55 14.27 0.88 -1.63
CA ASN A 55 15.40 1.55 -2.28
C ASN A 55 15.20 1.72 -3.80
N MET A 56 14.46 0.80 -4.44
CA MET A 56 14.08 0.91 -5.85
C MET A 56 12.88 1.86 -6.09
N GLY A 57 12.29 2.44 -5.05
CA GLY A 57 11.15 3.35 -5.19
C GLY A 57 9.85 2.70 -5.66
N ALA A 58 9.72 1.37 -5.56
CA ALA A 58 8.55 0.65 -6.06
C ALA A 58 7.24 1.11 -5.39
N HIS A 59 7.28 1.41 -4.09
CA HIS A 59 6.15 1.95 -3.34
C HIS A 59 5.68 3.31 -3.89
N SER A 60 6.59 4.21 -4.28
CA SER A 60 6.23 5.52 -4.84
C SER A 60 5.47 5.36 -6.15
N VAL A 61 5.95 4.50 -7.04
CA VAL A 61 5.28 4.22 -8.32
C VAL A 61 3.88 3.63 -8.10
N VAL A 62 3.72 2.73 -7.12
CA VAL A 62 2.41 2.16 -6.81
C VAL A 62 1.47 3.20 -6.16
N LEU A 63 1.99 4.10 -5.31
CA LEU A 63 1.19 5.20 -4.77
C LEU A 63 0.74 6.18 -5.87
N ASP A 64 1.57 6.42 -6.88
CA ASP A 64 1.19 7.26 -8.02
C ASP A 64 0.16 6.56 -8.92
N LEU A 65 0.25 5.23 -9.09
CA LEU A 65 -0.77 4.44 -9.77
C LEU A 65 -2.14 4.58 -9.11
N LEU A 66 -2.22 4.56 -7.78
CA LEU A 66 -3.48 4.71 -7.03
C LEU A 66 -4.15 6.08 -7.21
N LYS A 67 -3.40 7.11 -7.62
CA LYS A 67 -3.93 8.47 -7.86
C LYS A 67 -4.58 8.61 -9.24
N ILE A 68 -4.38 7.65 -10.14
CA ILE A 68 -4.91 7.72 -11.50
C ILE A 68 -6.43 7.53 -11.46
N PRO A 69 -7.23 8.52 -11.90
CA PRO A 69 -8.68 8.38 -11.99
C PRO A 69 -9.04 7.25 -12.95
N TYR A 70 -10.04 6.45 -12.56
CA TYR A 70 -10.51 5.33 -13.37
C TYR A 70 -12.00 5.06 -13.13
N GLU A 71 -12.63 4.41 -14.11
CA GLU A 71 -14.04 4.03 -14.01
C GLU A 71 -14.21 2.83 -13.10
N LYS A 72 -15.09 2.93 -12.10
CA LYS A 72 -15.37 1.84 -11.16
C LYS A 72 -16.04 0.62 -11.82
N THR A 73 -16.53 0.77 -13.05
CA THR A 73 -17.05 -0.31 -13.90
C THR A 73 -15.95 -1.05 -14.68
N ASP A 74 -14.70 -0.56 -14.70
CA ASP A 74 -13.58 -1.26 -15.34
C ASP A 74 -13.01 -2.34 -14.41
N ASP A 75 -13.47 -3.58 -14.60
CA ASP A 75 -13.02 -4.76 -13.84
C ASP A 75 -11.50 -4.96 -13.88
N LYS A 76 -10.83 -4.61 -14.99
CA LYS A 76 -9.37 -4.77 -15.12
C LYS A 76 -8.65 -3.74 -14.26
N MET A 77 -9.13 -2.50 -14.23
CA MET A 77 -8.59 -1.49 -13.31
C MET A 77 -8.88 -1.85 -11.85
N ASN A 78 -10.08 -2.33 -11.53
CA ASN A 78 -10.41 -2.78 -10.17
C ASN A 78 -9.45 -3.89 -9.69
N GLU A 79 -9.12 -4.84 -10.56
CA GLU A 79 -8.14 -5.88 -10.25
C GLU A 79 -6.74 -5.29 -10.02
N ILE A 80 -6.29 -4.36 -10.87
CA ILE A 80 -5.00 -3.67 -10.70
C ILE A 80 -4.95 -2.90 -9.38
N MET A 81 -6.00 -2.17 -9.03
CA MET A 81 -6.08 -1.44 -7.76
C MET A 81 -6.02 -2.40 -6.57
N THR A 82 -6.75 -3.52 -6.63
CA THR A 82 -6.67 -4.57 -5.61
C THR A 82 -5.24 -5.09 -5.44
N LEU A 83 -4.53 -5.35 -6.54
CA LEU A 83 -3.14 -5.79 -6.51
C LEU A 83 -2.18 -4.72 -5.98
N ALA A 84 -2.42 -3.44 -6.29
CA ALA A 84 -1.66 -2.32 -5.76
C ALA A 84 -1.80 -2.20 -4.24
N HIS A 85 -3.02 -2.30 -3.70
CA HIS A 85 -3.26 -2.34 -2.26
C HIS A 85 -2.58 -3.56 -1.60
N ASN A 86 -2.73 -4.75 -2.18
CA ASN A 86 -2.08 -5.96 -1.69
C ASN A 86 -0.56 -5.84 -1.66
N PHE A 87 0.04 -5.19 -2.66
CA PHE A 87 1.47 -4.90 -2.66
C PHE A 87 1.85 -4.00 -1.47
N LEU A 88 1.16 -2.86 -1.28
CA LEU A 88 1.46 -1.92 -0.20
C LEU A 88 1.30 -2.55 1.19
N GLN A 89 0.26 -3.36 1.39
CA GLN A 89 0.03 -4.12 2.61
C GLN A 89 1.21 -5.07 2.90
N ASN A 90 1.64 -5.84 1.90
CA ASN A 90 2.79 -6.74 2.05
C ASN A 90 4.13 -5.99 2.19
N PHE A 91 4.26 -4.81 1.56
CA PHE A 91 5.45 -3.98 1.61
C PHE A 91 5.72 -3.44 3.03
N CYS A 92 4.69 -3.06 3.77
CA CYS A 92 4.83 -2.56 5.15
C CYS A 92 4.65 -3.63 6.23
N ARG A 93 4.13 -4.82 5.90
CA ARG A 93 3.85 -5.89 6.86
C ARG A 93 5.06 -6.24 7.74
N GLY A 94 4.94 -5.96 9.04
CA GLY A 94 5.97 -6.26 10.05
C GLY A 94 7.25 -5.43 9.90
N ASN A 95 7.18 -4.29 9.21
CA ASN A 95 8.32 -3.43 8.94
C ASN A 95 7.99 -1.97 9.32
N PRO A 96 8.34 -1.54 10.55
CA PRO A 96 8.02 -0.21 11.06
C PRO A 96 8.52 0.94 10.19
N GLN A 97 9.70 0.79 9.56
CA GLN A 97 10.23 1.81 8.67
C GLN A 97 9.35 2.02 7.43
N ASN A 98 8.86 0.92 6.85
CA ASN A 98 7.99 0.99 5.68
C ASN A 98 6.58 1.47 6.07
N GLN A 99 6.10 1.15 7.27
CA GLN A 99 4.85 1.71 7.81
C GLN A 99 4.92 3.23 7.94
N ILE A 100 5.98 3.77 8.56
CA ILE A 100 6.22 5.22 8.68
C ILE A 100 6.31 5.87 7.29
N LEU A 101 6.91 5.19 6.32
CA LEU A 101 7.02 5.69 4.96
C LEU A 101 5.65 5.82 4.27
N LEU A 102 4.80 4.79 4.38
CA LEU A 102 3.43 4.86 3.83
C LEU A 102 2.55 5.84 4.59
N HIS A 103 2.76 6.01 5.90
CA HIS A 103 2.05 6.99 6.73
C HIS A 103 2.24 8.45 6.23
N LYS A 104 3.32 8.76 5.51
CA LYS A 104 3.47 10.09 4.89
C LYS A 104 2.41 10.40 3.84
N ASN A 105 1.73 9.38 3.31
CA ASN A 105 0.71 9.48 2.26
C ASN A 105 -0.69 9.07 2.75
N LEU A 106 -0.95 9.12 4.07
CA LEU A 106 -2.23 8.66 4.66
C LEU A 106 -3.48 9.25 3.99
N ASN A 107 -3.42 10.52 3.57
CA ASN A 107 -4.57 11.20 2.97
C ASN A 107 -5.10 10.51 1.70
N LEU A 108 -4.25 9.74 0.99
CA LEU A 108 -4.67 8.94 -0.17
C LEU A 108 -5.68 7.85 0.22
N PHE A 109 -5.62 7.35 1.45
CA PHE A 109 -6.45 6.27 1.96
C PHE A 109 -7.62 6.74 2.84
N LEU A 110 -7.81 8.06 2.99
CA LEU A 110 -8.96 8.64 3.69
C LEU A 110 -10.16 8.78 2.75
N THR A 111 -10.54 7.66 2.15
CA THR A 111 -11.73 7.51 1.30
C THR A 111 -12.60 6.38 1.89
N PRO A 112 -13.90 6.31 1.57
CA PRO A 112 -14.79 5.27 2.10
C PRO A 112 -14.62 3.91 1.38
N GLY A 113 -13.38 3.51 1.07
CA GLY A 113 -13.09 2.26 0.39
C GLY A 113 -12.59 1.16 1.32
N LEU A 114 -13.00 -0.10 1.06
CA LEU A 114 -12.62 -1.25 1.88
C LEU A 114 -11.14 -1.62 1.71
N LEU A 115 -10.59 -1.42 0.51
CA LEU A 115 -9.17 -1.66 0.23
C LEU A 115 -8.28 -0.65 0.97
N GLU A 116 -8.74 0.59 1.05
CA GLU A 116 -8.11 1.69 1.79
C GLU A 116 -8.11 1.40 3.28
N ALA A 117 -9.24 0.96 3.84
CA ALA A 117 -9.34 0.53 5.22
C ALA A 117 -8.35 -0.60 5.58
N GLU A 118 -8.25 -1.63 4.73
CA GLU A 118 -7.32 -2.74 4.95
C GLU A 118 -5.84 -2.33 4.79
N THR A 119 -5.54 -1.41 3.87
CA THR A 119 -4.20 -0.82 3.75
C THR A 119 -3.85 0.04 4.96
N MET A 120 -4.77 0.88 5.42
CA MET A 120 -4.63 1.68 6.65
C MET A 120 -4.36 0.78 7.84
N ARG A 121 -5.11 -0.31 7.99
CA ARG A 121 -4.87 -1.31 9.04
C ARG A 121 -3.42 -1.80 9.03
N HIS A 122 -2.87 -2.17 7.88
CA HIS A 122 -1.49 -2.67 7.79
C HIS A 122 -0.43 -1.60 8.10
N ILE A 123 -0.71 -0.32 7.80
CA ILE A 123 0.18 0.81 8.15
C ILE A 123 0.31 0.92 9.68
N PHE A 124 -0.79 0.78 10.42
CA PHE A 124 -0.82 0.94 11.88
C PHE A 124 -0.60 -0.37 12.67
N MET A 125 -0.75 -1.53 12.02
CA MET A 125 -0.70 -2.83 12.69
C MET A 125 0.62 -3.07 13.44
N ASN A 126 0.52 -3.35 14.75
CA ASN A 126 1.68 -3.58 15.63
C ASN A 126 2.73 -2.46 15.56
N ASN A 127 2.26 -1.21 15.54
CA ASN A 127 3.13 -0.04 15.58
C ASN A 127 2.58 0.97 16.59
N TYR A 128 2.95 0.79 17.86
CA TYR A 128 2.47 1.65 18.94
C TYR A 128 2.76 3.14 18.70
N HIS A 129 3.91 3.47 18.11
CA HIS A 129 4.28 4.86 17.82
C HIS A 129 3.26 5.53 16.90
N LEU A 130 2.94 4.89 15.76
CA LEU A 130 1.97 5.44 14.82
C LEU A 130 0.57 5.50 15.43
N CYS A 131 0.14 4.46 16.15
CA CYS A 131 -1.18 4.47 16.79
C CYS A 131 -1.28 5.57 17.87
N ASN A 132 -0.20 5.86 18.60
CA ASN A 132 -0.21 6.91 19.63
C ASN A 132 -0.26 8.32 19.03
N GLU A 133 0.28 8.51 17.83
CA GLU A 133 0.30 9.79 17.11
C GLU A 133 -0.86 10.00 16.15
N ILE A 134 -1.77 9.02 16.02
CA ILE A 134 -2.89 9.14 15.10
C ILE A 134 -3.75 10.38 15.41
N SER A 135 -4.12 11.09 14.35
CA SER A 135 -5.00 12.24 14.45
C SER A 135 -6.45 11.81 14.59
N GLU A 136 -7.22 12.53 15.40
CA GLU A 136 -8.65 12.32 15.61
C GLU A 136 -9.46 12.30 14.30
N ARG A 137 -9.08 13.14 13.33
CA ARG A 137 -9.67 13.15 11.97
C ARG A 137 -9.70 11.78 11.30
N VAL A 138 -8.65 10.96 11.47
CA VAL A 138 -8.59 9.62 10.88
C VAL A 138 -9.60 8.70 11.55
N VAL A 139 -9.74 8.80 12.88
CA VAL A 139 -10.68 8.01 13.65
C VAL A 139 -12.11 8.36 13.25
N GLN A 140 -12.45 9.65 13.28
CA GLN A 140 -13.76 10.17 12.88
C GLN A 140 -14.14 9.76 11.45
N HIS A 141 -13.20 9.79 10.50
CA HIS A 141 -13.43 9.32 9.14
C HIS A 141 -13.93 7.87 9.10
N PHE A 142 -13.28 6.96 9.84
CA PHE A 142 -13.66 5.55 9.84
C PHE A 142 -14.91 5.25 10.66
N VAL A 143 -15.17 5.98 11.74
CA VAL A 143 -16.46 5.93 12.45
C VAL A 143 -17.59 6.36 11.50
N HIS A 144 -17.43 7.50 10.84
CA HIS A 144 -18.38 7.99 9.86
C HIS A 144 -18.60 7.01 8.69
N CYS A 145 -17.54 6.34 8.21
CA CYS A 145 -17.67 5.30 7.18
C CYS A 145 -18.55 4.13 7.65
N VAL A 146 -18.43 3.72 8.92
CA VAL A 146 -19.28 2.67 9.50
C VAL A 146 -20.74 3.11 9.56
N GLU A 147 -21.00 4.37 9.90
CA GLU A 147 -22.34 4.94 9.96
C GLU A 147 -23.00 5.06 8.58
N THR A 148 -22.26 5.55 7.59
CA THR A 148 -22.82 5.95 6.28
C THR A 148 -22.71 4.87 5.21
N HIS A 149 -21.67 4.04 5.24
CA HIS A 149 -21.43 3.00 4.23
C HIS A 149 -21.70 1.59 4.78
N GLY A 150 -22.00 1.48 6.08
CA GLY A 150 -22.38 0.24 6.74
C GLY A 150 -21.26 -0.43 7.53
N ARG A 151 -21.65 -1.43 8.32
CA ARG A 151 -20.78 -2.14 9.28
C ARG A 151 -19.88 -3.17 8.59
N HIS A 152 -18.97 -2.70 7.75
CA HIS A 152 -17.96 -3.54 7.11
C HIS A 152 -16.85 -3.94 8.09
N VAL A 153 -16.41 -5.20 7.98
CA VAL A 153 -15.42 -5.78 8.89
C VAL A 153 -14.06 -5.07 8.77
N GLU A 154 -13.73 -4.55 7.60
CA GLU A 154 -12.49 -3.84 7.31
C GLU A 154 -12.36 -2.56 8.14
N TYR A 155 -13.42 -1.75 8.22
CA TYR A 155 -13.46 -0.55 9.05
C TYR A 155 -13.31 -0.90 10.53
N LEU A 156 -14.05 -1.90 11.01
CA LEU A 156 -14.00 -2.34 12.40
C LEU A 156 -12.62 -2.90 12.77
N ARG A 157 -11.98 -3.67 11.89
CA ARG A 157 -10.61 -4.17 12.09
C ARG A 157 -9.59 -3.04 12.14
N PHE A 158 -9.77 -1.99 11.34
CA PHE A 158 -8.92 -0.80 11.43
C PHE A 158 -9.06 -0.13 12.81
N LEU A 159 -10.29 0.17 13.25
CA LEU A 159 -10.57 0.77 14.55
C LEU A 159 -10.00 -0.08 15.70
N GLN A 160 -10.18 -1.40 15.65
CA GLN A 160 -9.59 -2.31 16.63
C GLN A 160 -8.05 -2.25 16.65
N THR A 161 -7.42 -2.10 15.47
CA THR A 161 -5.96 -2.07 15.33
C THR A 161 -5.34 -0.81 15.94
N ILE A 162 -6.00 0.33 15.83
CA ILE A 162 -5.49 1.60 16.39
C ILE A 162 -5.72 1.69 17.91
N VAL A 163 -6.74 1.01 18.43
CA VAL A 163 -7.05 0.93 19.87
C VAL A 163 -6.04 0.07 20.63
N LYS A 164 -5.50 -0.98 20.00
CA LYS A 164 -4.53 -1.90 20.64
C LYS A 164 -3.36 -2.20 19.70
N ALA A 165 -2.17 -1.72 20.07
CA ALA A 165 -0.92 -1.94 19.34
C ALA A 165 0.15 -2.49 20.27
N ASP A 166 0.94 -3.46 19.79
CA ASP A 166 2.02 -4.12 20.55
C ASP A 166 1.60 -4.66 21.92
N GLY A 167 0.35 -5.15 22.00
CA GLY A 167 -0.24 -5.67 23.24
C GLY A 167 -0.67 -4.60 24.24
N LYS A 168 -0.44 -3.31 23.95
CA LYS A 168 -0.81 -2.18 24.79
C LYS A 168 -2.04 -1.47 24.23
N TYR A 169 -2.88 -0.97 25.13
CA TYR A 169 -4.00 -0.11 24.75
C TYR A 169 -3.51 1.33 24.53
N VAL A 170 -4.03 1.96 23.48
CA VAL A 170 -3.76 3.36 23.16
C VAL A 170 -4.90 4.20 23.72
N LYS A 171 -4.74 4.69 24.95
CA LYS A 171 -5.80 5.36 25.72
C LYS A 171 -6.49 6.49 24.94
N LYS A 172 -5.71 7.34 24.27
CA LYS A 172 -6.23 8.44 23.43
C LYS A 172 -7.16 7.95 22.32
N CYS A 173 -6.84 6.82 21.68
CA CYS A 173 -7.70 6.25 20.64
C CYS A 173 -8.94 5.59 21.22
N GLN A 174 -8.81 4.95 22.39
CA GLN A 174 -9.95 4.35 23.08
C GLN A 174 -10.99 5.41 23.42
N ASP A 175 -10.55 6.53 23.98
CA ASP A 175 -11.46 7.59 24.41
C ASP A 175 -12.27 8.10 23.21
N VAL A 176 -11.62 8.43 22.09
CA VAL A 176 -12.27 8.93 20.86
C VAL A 176 -13.21 7.91 20.23
N VAL A 177 -12.78 6.64 20.07
CA VAL A 177 -13.60 5.59 19.45
C VAL A 177 -14.82 5.21 20.32
N MET A 178 -14.75 5.42 21.63
CA MET A 178 -15.86 5.12 22.54
C MET A 178 -16.84 6.29 22.72
N THR A 179 -16.41 7.52 22.43
CA THR A 179 -17.26 8.72 22.52
C THR A 179 -18.00 9.03 21.23
N GLU A 180 -17.45 8.64 20.08
CA GLU A 180 -18.05 8.77 18.74
C GLU A 180 -18.85 7.51 18.40
#